data_AF-M8BZJ4-F1
#
_entry.id   AF-M8BZJ4-F1
#
_cell.length_a   1.000
_cell.length_b   1.000
_cell.length_c   1.000
_cell.angle_alpha   90.00
_cell.angle_beta   90.00
_cell.angle_gamma   90.00
#
_symmetry.space_group_name_H-M   'P 1'
#
loop_
_entity.id
_entity.type
_entity.pdbx_description
1 polymer ?
#
loop_
_entity_poly.entity_id
_entity_poly.type
_entity_poly.pdbx_seq_one_letter_code
_entity_poly.pdbx_strand_id
1 'polypeptide(L)'
;MALQPRIIACGNKVATYAMAVRFLAGPAVMTAASFAVGLRGTLLHVAIVQAALPQGIVPFVFAKEYSVHPDILSTAVIFGMLIALPITLVYYILLDL
;
A
#
# COMPACT_ATOMS: atom_id res chain seq x y z
N MET A 1 5.75 -11.64 -11.70
CA MET A 1 6.93 -11.23 -10.91
C MET A 1 8.26 -11.82 -11.41
N ALA A 2 8.29 -12.66 -12.44
CA ALA A 2 9.54 -13.10 -13.11
C ALA A 2 9.68 -12.55 -14.55
N LEU A 3 8.82 -11.60 -14.95
CA LEU A 3 8.71 -11.13 -16.34
C LEU A 3 9.33 -9.74 -16.58
N GLN A 4 9.46 -8.90 -15.54
CA GLN A 4 10.06 -7.58 -15.67
C GLN A 4 11.59 -7.68 -15.48
N PRO A 5 12.40 -7.19 -16.45
CA PRO A 5 13.87 -7.31 -16.41
C PRO A 5 14.53 -6.40 -15.36
N ARG A 6 13.77 -5.54 -14.68
CA ARG A 6 14.29 -4.58 -13.69
C ARG A 6 13.45 -4.56 -12.41
N ILE A 7 14.15 -4.46 -11.27
CA ILE A 7 13.55 -4.35 -9.92
C ILE A 7 12.74 -3.05 -9.76
N ILE A 8 13.19 -1.96 -10.39
CA ILE A 8 12.47 -0.68 -10.48
C ILE A 8 12.15 -0.44 -11.96
N ALA A 9 11.02 -0.98 -12.42
CA ALA A 9 10.65 -0.90 -13.83
C ALA A 9 10.07 0.48 -14.21
N CYS A 10 9.42 1.18 -13.27
CA CYS A 10 8.79 2.48 -13.53
C CYS A 10 9.68 3.72 -13.25
N GLY A 11 10.93 3.49 -12.81
CA GLY A 11 11.86 4.56 -12.40
C GLY A 11 11.60 5.11 -10.99
N ASN A 12 12.66 5.69 -10.37
CA ASN A 12 12.65 6.05 -8.95
C ASN A 12 11.59 7.10 -8.58
N LYS A 13 11.33 8.10 -9.44
CA LYS A 13 10.36 9.18 -9.16
C LYS A 13 8.91 8.67 -9.11
N VAL A 14 8.54 7.78 -10.02
CA VAL A 14 7.17 7.23 -10.04
C VAL A 14 7.01 6.19 -8.95
N ALA A 15 8.07 5.42 -8.66
CA ALA A 15 8.09 4.50 -7.54
C ALA A 15 7.86 5.21 -6.19
N THR A 16 8.59 6.31 -5.92
CA THR A 16 8.43 7.06 -4.66
C THR A 16 7.04 7.68 -4.55
N TYR A 17 6.50 8.24 -5.62
CA TYR A 17 5.14 8.79 -5.63
C TYR A 17 4.09 7.70 -5.36
N ALA A 18 4.20 6.55 -6.02
CA ALA A 18 3.28 5.44 -5.82
C ALA A 18 3.32 4.91 -4.36
N MET A 19 4.50 4.85 -3.74
CA MET A 19 4.62 4.49 -2.32
C MET A 19 3.99 5.53 -1.41
N ALA A 20 4.27 6.82 -1.63
CA ALA A 20 3.71 7.89 -0.82
C ALA A 20 2.17 7.84 -0.85
N VAL A 21 1.58 7.70 -2.04
CA VAL A 21 0.14 7.57 -2.19
C VAL A 21 -0.37 6.30 -1.48
N ARG A 22 0.30 5.15 -1.66
CA ARG A 22 -0.15 3.87 -1.07
C ARG A 22 -0.22 3.89 0.46
N PHE A 23 0.83 4.43 1.10
CA PHE A 23 1.01 4.38 2.55
C PHE A 23 0.49 5.61 3.30
N LEU A 24 0.21 6.72 2.60
CA LEU A 24 -0.43 7.90 3.20
C LEU A 24 -1.91 7.98 2.85
N ALA A 25 -2.26 7.93 1.56
CA ALA A 25 -3.64 8.14 1.14
C ALA A 25 -4.54 6.96 1.56
N GLY A 26 -4.07 5.72 1.44
CA GLY A 26 -4.83 4.53 1.85
C GLY A 26 -5.26 4.60 3.32
N PRO A 27 -4.31 4.72 4.27
CA PRO A 27 -4.61 4.90 5.68
C PRO A 27 -5.42 6.17 5.97
N ALA A 28 -5.10 7.31 5.36
CA ALA A 28 -5.83 8.56 5.59
C ALA A 28 -7.32 8.45 5.20
N VAL A 29 -7.61 7.87 4.04
CA VAL A 29 -8.99 7.64 3.58
C VAL A 29 -9.70 6.64 4.49
N MET A 30 -9.02 5.57 4.89
CA MET A 30 -9.59 4.60 5.82
C MET A 30 -9.93 5.25 7.17
N THR A 31 -9.04 6.07 7.72
CA THR A 31 -9.27 6.81 8.96
C THR A 31 -10.49 7.71 8.82
N ALA A 32 -10.57 8.51 7.76
CA ALA A 32 -11.69 9.41 7.50
C ALA A 32 -13.02 8.65 7.36
N ALA A 33 -13.05 7.58 6.57
CA ALA A 33 -14.23 6.74 6.39
C ALA A 33 -14.64 6.03 7.69
N SER A 34 -13.67 5.50 8.44
CA SER A 34 -13.93 4.83 9.71
C SER A 34 -14.54 5.77 10.73
N PHE A 35 -14.04 7.01 10.83
CA PHE A 35 -14.65 8.03 11.68
C PHE A 35 -16.05 8.42 11.21
N ALA A 36 -16.27 8.57 9.90
CA ALA A 36 -17.58 8.93 9.36
C ALA A 36 -18.67 7.88 9.67
N VAL A 37 -18.29 6.59 9.70
CA VAL A 37 -19.21 5.47 10.04
C VAL A 37 -19.22 5.19 11.55
N GLY A 38 -18.44 5.91 12.35
CA GLY A 38 -18.45 5.80 13.81
C GLY A 38 -17.64 4.64 14.39
N LEU A 39 -16.69 4.07 13.64
CA LEU A 39 -15.77 3.05 14.15
C LEU A 39 -14.87 3.64 15.24
N ARG A 40 -14.71 2.91 16.35
CA ARG A 40 -13.89 3.31 17.50
C ARG A 40 -13.14 2.13 18.09
N GLY A 41 -12.11 2.43 18.89
CA GLY A 41 -11.31 1.43 19.60
C GLY A 41 -10.63 0.46 18.63
N THR A 42 -10.53 -0.81 19.01
CA THR A 42 -9.76 -1.84 18.28
C THR A 42 -10.17 -1.97 16.80
N LEU A 43 -11.45 -1.80 16.46
CA LEU A 43 -11.91 -1.90 15.08
C LEU A 43 -11.35 -0.80 14.17
N LEU A 44 -11.24 0.43 14.69
CA LEU A 44 -10.60 1.54 13.97
C LEU A 44 -9.12 1.24 13.72
N HIS A 45 -8.43 0.69 14.73
CA HIS A 45 -7.00 0.38 14.65
C HIS A 45 -6.75 -0.71 13.61
N VAL A 46 -7.53 -1.80 13.66
CA VAL A 46 -7.44 -2.88 12.69
C VAL A 46 -7.72 -2.37 11.28
N ALA A 47 -8.73 -1.52 11.09
CA ALA A 47 -9.05 -0.95 9.78
C ALA A 47 -7.87 -0.14 9.19
N ILE A 48 -7.25 0.73 10.00
CA ILE A 48 -6.11 1.55 9.57
C ILE A 48 -4.89 0.69 9.25
N VAL A 49 -4.57 -0.29 10.10
CA VAL A 49 -3.45 -1.22 9.87
C VAL A 49 -3.66 -2.04 8.59
N GLN A 50 -4.88 -2.56 8.37
CA GLN A 50 -5.23 -3.28 7.14
C GLN A 50 -5.09 -2.39 5.90
N ALA A 51 -5.47 -1.12 5.98
CA ALA A 51 -5.31 -0.18 4.88
C ALA A 51 -3.84 0.15 4.57
N ALA A 52 -2.94 0.02 5.55
CA ALA A 52 -1.50 0.25 5.40
C ALA A 52 -0.72 -0.96 4.85
N LEU A 53 -1.32 -2.15 4.79
CA LEU A 53 -0.67 -3.37 4.28
C LEU A 53 -0.28 -3.25 2.80
N PRO A 54 0.73 -3.99 2.31
CA PRO A 54 1.13 -3.96 0.92
C PRO A 54 0.03 -4.50 -0.01
N GLN A 55 0.08 -4.11 -1.28
CA GLN A 55 -0.87 -4.58 -2.29
C GLN A 55 -0.64 -6.08 -2.59
N GLY A 56 -1.73 -6.82 -2.82
CA GLY A 56 -1.64 -8.21 -3.26
C GLY A 56 -1.12 -8.34 -4.70
N ILE A 57 -0.90 -9.58 -5.14
CA ILE A 57 -0.41 -9.90 -6.49
C ILE A 57 -1.53 -9.77 -7.54
N VAL A 58 -2.79 -9.90 -7.15
CA VAL A 58 -3.94 -9.93 -8.08
C VAL A 58 -4.10 -8.63 -8.89
N PRO A 59 -4.02 -7.43 -8.30
CA PRO A 59 -3.99 -6.18 -9.06
C PRO A 59 -2.91 -6.15 -10.14
N PHE A 60 -1.76 -6.81 -9.93
CA PHE A 60 -0.68 -6.86 -10.93
C PHE A 60 -1.09 -7.74 -12.12
N VAL A 61 -1.79 -8.84 -11.86
CA VAL A 61 -2.35 -9.67 -12.92
C VAL A 61 -3.34 -8.85 -13.76
N PHE A 62 -4.22 -8.07 -13.13
CA PHE A 62 -5.14 -7.18 -13.86
C PHE A 62 -4.43 -6.07 -14.63
N ALA A 63 -3.45 -5.40 -14.02
CA ALA A 63 -2.66 -4.36 -14.70
C ALA A 63 -1.94 -4.92 -15.94
N LYS A 64 -1.47 -6.17 -15.87
CA LYS A 64 -0.87 -6.86 -17.01
C LYS A 64 -1.92 -7.23 -18.05
N GLU A 65 -3.07 -7.76 -17.65
CA GLU A 65 -4.14 -8.18 -18.56
C GLU A 65 -4.73 -7.00 -19.34
N TYR A 66 -4.95 -5.87 -18.69
CA TYR A 66 -5.49 -4.65 -19.31
C TYR A 66 -4.41 -3.68 -19.81
N SER A 67 -3.12 -4.05 -19.78
CA SER A 67 -2.00 -3.19 -20.17
C SER A 67 -1.96 -1.82 -19.45
N VAL A 68 -2.40 -1.77 -18.20
CA VAL A 68 -2.44 -0.55 -17.37
C VAL A 68 -1.19 -0.48 -16.50
N HIS A 69 -0.08 -0.01 -17.06
CA HIS A 69 1.19 0.28 -16.37
C HIS A 69 1.62 -0.81 -15.34
N PRO A 70 1.80 -2.08 -15.76
CA PRO A 70 2.19 -3.17 -14.86
C PRO A 70 3.54 -2.93 -14.14
N ASP A 71 4.39 -2.08 -14.71
CA ASP A 71 5.68 -1.67 -14.13
C ASP A 71 5.53 -0.92 -12.81
N ILE A 72 4.51 -0.05 -12.69
CA ILE A 72 4.21 0.69 -11.46
C ILE A 72 3.82 -0.30 -10.39
N LEU A 73 2.90 -1.21 -10.72
CA LEU A 73 2.36 -2.16 -9.76
C LEU A 73 3.38 -3.20 -9.31
N SER A 74 4.23 -3.69 -10.22
CA SER A 74 5.33 -4.60 -9.86
C SER A 74 6.30 -3.94 -8.88
N THR A 75 6.69 -2.69 -9.16
CA THR A 75 7.57 -1.93 -8.26
C THR A 75 6.87 -1.64 -6.93
N ALA A 76 5.57 -1.29 -6.97
CA ALA A 76 4.73 -1.04 -5.80
C ALA A 76 4.68 -2.23 -4.85
N VAL A 77 4.51 -3.44 -5.37
CA VAL A 77 4.38 -4.65 -4.57
C VAL A 77 5.72 -5.08 -3.96
N ILE A 78 6.82 -5.03 -4.73
CA ILE A 78 8.16 -5.42 -4.25
C ILE A 78 8.60 -4.53 -3.08
N PHE A 79 8.61 -3.22 -3.30
CA PHE A 79 9.03 -2.27 -2.27
C PHE A 79 8.00 -2.18 -1.16
N GLY A 80 6.71 -2.23 -1.49
CA GLY A 80 5.63 -2.26 -0.53
C GLY A 80 5.80 -3.40 0.47
N MET A 81 6.17 -4.60 0.03
CA MET A 81 6.47 -5.71 0.93
C MET A 81 7.70 -5.45 1.81
N LEU A 82 8.75 -4.83 1.27
CA LEU A 82 9.97 -4.52 2.02
C LEU A 82 9.73 -3.48 3.13
N ILE A 83 8.95 -2.44 2.84
CA ILE A 83 8.67 -1.33 3.76
C ILE A 83 7.39 -1.51 4.58
N ALA A 84 6.60 -2.55 4.29
CA ALA A 84 5.35 -2.84 4.99
C ALA A 84 5.57 -2.98 6.50
N LEU A 85 6.47 -3.88 6.90
CA LEU A 85 6.74 -4.17 8.31
C LEU A 85 7.11 -2.91 9.13
N PRO A 86 8.13 -2.11 8.74
CA PRO A 86 8.47 -0.92 9.49
C PRO A 86 7.34 0.11 9.51
N ILE A 87 6.60 0.28 8.41
CA ILE A 87 5.47 1.23 8.37
C ILE A 87 4.32 0.77 9.26
N THR A 88 3.95 -0.52 9.22
CA THR A 88 2.91 -1.06 10.09
C THR A 88 3.29 -0.95 11.56
N LEU A 89 4.57 -1.15 11.90
CA LEU A 89 5.06 -0.97 13.26
C LEU A 89 4.95 0.49 13.71
N VAL A 90 5.29 1.44 12.85
CA VAL A 90 5.11 2.88 13.12
C VAL A 90 3.63 3.21 13.35
N TYR A 91 2.73 2.70 12.51
CA TYR A 91 1.29 2.89 12.71
C TYR A 91 0.80 2.26 14.02
N TYR A 92 1.32 1.09 14.39
CA TYR A 92 1.00 0.43 15.66
C TYR A 92 1.41 1.30 16.86
N ILE A 93 2.64 1.82 16.85
CA ILE A 93 3.16 2.72 17.91
C ILE A 93 2.36 4.03 17.95
N LEU A 94 2.08 4.64 16.80
CA LEU A 94 1.34 5.92 16.73
C LEU A 94 -0.11 5.79 17.17
N LEU A 95 -0.72 4.62 16.98
CA LEU A 95 -2.09 4.35 17.37
C LEU A 95 -2.18 3.82 18.82
N ASP A 96 -1.07 3.69 19.56
CA ASP A 96 -1.03 3.22 20.95
C ASP A 96 -1.76 1.87 21.17
N LEU A 97 -1.58 0.94 20.23
CA LEU A 97 -2.13 -0.42 20.29
C LEU A 97 -1.22 -1.36 21.10
#